data_AF-A0A7V6NFK9-F1
#
_entry.id   AF-A0A7V6NFK9-F1
#
_cell.length_a   1.000
_cell.length_b   1.000
_cell.length_c   1.000
_cell.angle_alpha   90.00
_cell.angle_beta   90.00
_cell.angle_gamma   90.00
#
_symmetry.space_group_name_H-M   'P 1'
#
loop_
_entity.id
_entity.type
_entity.pdbx_description
1 polymer ?
#
loop_
_entity_poly.entity_id
_entity_poly.type
_entity_poly.pdbx_seq_one_letter_code
_entity_poly.pdbx_strand_id
1 'polypeptide(L)'
;MIRTATVNDKAALREIWSAAFGDDRSYADFVVENCLSLGSVLYHPEGMSCLTLFPLLLHRKGKKPLQGSYVYGVATHPDRQKRGYSSLLLYHASKLAKFLVLYPATEPLRSFYLKRGFNIPLRIPTPIQRPLSTLPDNNNNSSLSKSNSLSVDQLFSAYQEDALRQKSVFLWSEQLFDFAYRECTFRGGHASKEHFCYPDEEEKLVCKPFVSGEKIHPFVEGLARFHGWFPGVQHTPPLFYLPLD
;
A
#
# COMPACT_ATOMS: atom_id res chain seq x y z
N MET A 1 17.05 -11.90 -16.82
CA MET A 1 16.55 -12.93 -15.89
C MET A 1 15.94 -12.26 -14.66
N ILE A 2 14.81 -12.76 -14.13
CA ILE A 2 14.19 -12.25 -12.89
C ILE A 2 14.87 -12.93 -11.69
N ARG A 3 15.18 -12.16 -10.65
CA ARG A 3 15.68 -12.66 -9.37
C ARG A 3 15.16 -11.82 -8.20
N THR A 4 15.32 -12.32 -6.98
CA THR A 4 15.13 -11.51 -5.79
C THR A 4 16.29 -10.51 -5.66
N ALA A 5 15.97 -9.26 -5.36
CA ALA A 5 16.97 -8.23 -5.11
C ALA A 5 17.60 -8.38 -3.73
N THR A 6 18.79 -7.82 -3.57
CA THR A 6 19.54 -7.79 -2.31
C THR A 6 19.90 -6.34 -1.95
N VAL A 7 20.49 -6.13 -0.78
CA VAL A 7 21.00 -4.82 -0.37
C VAL A 7 21.99 -4.20 -1.36
N ASN A 8 22.72 -5.03 -2.13
CA ASN A 8 23.65 -4.56 -3.16
C ASN A 8 22.94 -3.93 -4.37
N ASP A 9 21.65 -4.22 -4.56
CA ASP A 9 20.85 -3.65 -5.65
C ASP A 9 20.23 -2.30 -5.29
N LYS A 10 20.39 -1.82 -4.06
CA LYS A 10 19.75 -0.58 -3.56
C LYS A 10 19.95 0.62 -4.49
N ALA A 11 21.16 0.82 -5.00
CA ALA A 11 21.46 1.92 -5.91
C ALA A 11 20.65 1.85 -7.20
N ALA A 12 20.55 0.66 -7.81
CA ALA A 12 19.79 0.44 -9.04
C ALA A 12 18.27 0.51 -8.81
N LEU A 13 17.79 -0.02 -7.68
CA LEU A 13 16.37 0.06 -7.31
C LEU A 13 15.93 1.50 -7.10
N ARG A 14 16.75 2.32 -6.44
CA ARG A 14 16.49 3.76 -6.25
C ARG A 14 16.45 4.50 -7.58
N GLU A 15 17.40 4.22 -8.48
CA GLU A 15 17.39 4.82 -9.82
C GLU A 15 16.10 4.50 -10.58
N ILE A 16 15.67 3.23 -10.55
CA ILE A 16 14.41 2.81 -11.17
C ILE A 16 13.21 3.50 -10.51
N TRP A 17 13.18 3.58 -9.18
CA TRP A 17 12.09 4.21 -8.43
C TRP A 17 11.96 5.69 -8.78
N SER A 18 13.02 6.48 -8.56
CA SER A 18 13.02 7.92 -8.83
C SER A 18 12.68 8.21 -10.30
N ALA A 19 13.19 7.43 -11.24
CA ALA A 19 12.88 7.64 -12.65
C ALA A 19 11.43 7.26 -13.02
N ALA A 20 10.85 6.25 -12.37
CA ALA A 20 9.50 5.79 -12.69
C ALA A 20 8.40 6.64 -12.04
N PHE A 21 8.63 7.12 -10.81
CA PHE A 21 7.64 7.84 -10.01
C PHE A 21 7.90 9.35 -9.92
N GLY A 22 9.11 9.82 -10.24
CA GLY A 22 9.46 11.24 -10.13
C GLY A 22 9.82 11.69 -8.70
N ASP A 23 9.82 10.75 -7.75
CA ASP A 23 10.14 11.03 -6.35
C ASP A 23 11.59 11.47 -6.16
N ASP A 24 11.79 12.34 -5.18
CA ASP A 24 13.13 12.75 -4.77
C ASP A 24 13.96 11.58 -4.24
N ARG A 25 15.27 11.76 -4.25
CA ARG A 25 16.23 10.71 -3.90
C ARG A 25 16.08 10.23 -2.46
N SER A 26 15.73 11.12 -1.53
CA SER A 26 15.59 10.79 -0.10
C SER A 26 14.34 9.95 0.15
N TYR A 27 13.23 10.28 -0.51
CA TYR A 27 12.02 9.46 -0.47
C TYR A 27 12.25 8.08 -1.11
N ALA A 28 12.89 8.05 -2.28
CA ALA A 28 13.22 6.80 -2.96
C ALA A 28 14.16 5.91 -2.12
N ASP A 29 15.17 6.49 -1.45
CA ASP A 29 16.03 5.74 -0.52
C ASP A 29 15.22 5.16 0.65
N PHE A 30 14.35 5.96 1.28
CA PHE A 30 13.46 5.51 2.36
C PHE A 30 12.58 4.33 1.93
N VAL A 31 11.91 4.43 0.78
CA VAL A 31 11.00 3.38 0.30
C VAL A 31 11.76 2.11 -0.10
N VAL A 32 12.89 2.24 -0.82
CA VAL A 32 13.69 1.09 -1.25
C VAL A 32 14.27 0.32 -0.06
N GLU A 33 14.73 1.02 0.99
CA GLU A 33 15.19 0.37 2.23
C GLU A 33 14.08 -0.46 2.88
N ASN A 34 12.88 0.11 3.00
CA ASN A 34 11.73 -0.59 3.58
C ASN A 34 11.27 -1.76 2.68
N CYS A 35 11.30 -1.61 1.36
CA CYS A 35 11.00 -2.69 0.43
C CYS A 35 11.95 -3.89 0.58
N LEU A 36 13.25 -3.64 0.71
CA LEU A 36 14.27 -4.68 0.89
C LEU A 36 14.22 -5.33 2.29
N SER A 37 13.78 -4.58 3.30
CA SER A 37 13.72 -5.05 4.70
C SER A 37 12.43 -5.83 5.00
N LEU A 38 11.28 -5.32 4.55
CA LEU A 38 9.95 -5.80 4.94
C LEU A 38 9.29 -6.70 3.88
N GLY A 39 9.86 -6.76 2.67
CA GLY A 39 9.27 -7.46 1.53
C GLY A 39 10.28 -8.31 0.75
N SER A 40 9.75 -8.97 -0.28
CA SER A 40 10.57 -9.64 -1.30
C SER A 40 10.53 -8.83 -2.59
N VAL A 41 11.64 -8.18 -2.93
CA VAL A 41 11.74 -7.38 -4.16
C VAL A 41 12.10 -8.29 -5.33
N LEU A 42 11.19 -8.45 -6.30
CA LEU A 42 11.49 -9.07 -7.57
C LEU A 42 12.11 -8.05 -8.50
N TYR A 43 13.25 -8.39 -9.11
CA TYR A 43 14.05 -7.47 -9.91
C TYR A 43 14.47 -8.12 -11.23
N HIS A 44 14.35 -7.35 -12.32
CA HIS A 44 14.86 -7.67 -13.64
C HIS A 44 15.93 -6.65 -14.05
N PRO A 45 17.24 -6.93 -13.84
CA PRO A 45 18.31 -5.96 -14.07
C PRO A 45 18.34 -5.34 -15.46
N GLU A 46 18.38 -6.15 -16.52
CA GLU A 46 18.43 -5.66 -17.91
C GLU A 46 17.18 -4.87 -18.33
N GLY A 47 16.05 -5.19 -17.69
CA GLY A 47 14.76 -4.58 -17.94
C GLY A 47 14.54 -3.34 -17.08
N MET A 48 15.48 -3.04 -16.17
CA MET A 48 15.40 -1.96 -15.19
C MET A 48 14.00 -1.86 -14.57
N SER A 49 13.51 -3.00 -14.09
CA SER A 49 12.15 -3.14 -13.58
C SER A 49 12.14 -3.96 -12.31
N CYS A 50 11.33 -3.52 -11.35
CA CYS A 50 11.13 -4.20 -10.07
C CYS A 50 9.68 -4.11 -9.59
N LEU A 51 9.35 -4.97 -8.62
CA LEU A 51 8.18 -4.82 -7.76
C LEU A 51 8.48 -5.44 -6.40
N THR A 52 7.77 -5.03 -5.37
CA THR A 52 7.89 -5.57 -4.02
C THR A 52 6.67 -6.41 -3.68
N LEU A 53 6.91 -7.58 -3.08
CA LEU A 53 5.87 -8.42 -2.49
C LEU A 53 5.92 -8.27 -0.97
N PHE A 54 5.00 -7.48 -0.43
CA PHE A 54 4.81 -7.39 1.02
C PHE A 54 3.90 -8.53 1.52
N PRO A 55 4.26 -9.23 2.61
CA PRO A 55 3.40 -10.27 3.18
C PRO A 55 2.01 -9.73 3.56
N LEU A 56 0.95 -10.43 3.15
CA LEU A 56 -0.43 -10.03 3.46
C LEU A 56 -1.25 -11.25 3.87
N LEU A 57 -2.15 -11.06 4.86
CA LEU A 57 -3.07 -12.10 5.31
C LEU A 57 -4.50 -11.78 4.90
N LEU A 58 -5.20 -12.74 4.30
CA LEU A 58 -6.65 -12.68 4.13
C LEU A 58 -7.31 -13.40 5.30
N HIS A 59 -7.97 -12.63 6.17
CA HIS A 59 -8.81 -13.13 7.24
C HIS A 59 -10.26 -13.23 6.78
N ARG A 60 -10.90 -14.36 7.05
CA ARG A 60 -12.33 -14.59 6.79
C ARG A 60 -12.95 -15.29 8.00
N LYS A 61 -14.06 -14.75 8.51
CA LYS A 61 -14.73 -15.27 9.71
C LYS A 61 -15.08 -16.75 9.51
N GLY A 62 -14.64 -17.60 10.45
CA GLY A 62 -14.86 -19.04 10.42
C GLY A 62 -14.03 -19.82 9.38
N LYS A 63 -12.98 -19.22 8.79
CA LYS A 63 -12.03 -19.89 7.88
C LYS A 63 -10.60 -19.71 8.39
N LYS A 64 -9.71 -20.63 8.04
CA LYS A 64 -8.26 -20.47 8.29
C LYS A 64 -7.74 -19.24 7.52
N PRO A 65 -6.89 -18.38 8.13
CA PRO A 65 -6.24 -17.29 7.42
C PRO A 65 -5.46 -17.80 6.20
N LEU A 66 -5.48 -17.02 5.13
CA LEU A 66 -4.76 -17.33 3.90
C LEU A 66 -3.63 -16.32 3.72
N GLN A 67 -2.42 -16.81 3.49
CA GLN A 67 -1.27 -15.95 3.21
C GLN A 67 -1.12 -15.70 1.72
N GLY A 68 -0.81 -14.45 1.38
CA GLY A 68 -0.50 -13.98 0.04
C GLY A 68 0.37 -12.73 0.12
N SER A 69 0.28 -11.86 -0.89
CA SER A 69 1.11 -10.65 -0.93
C SER A 69 0.35 -9.42 -1.43
N TYR A 70 0.72 -8.26 -0.90
CA TYR A 70 0.47 -6.98 -1.54
C TYR A 70 1.60 -6.69 -2.53
N VAL A 71 1.24 -6.36 -3.76
CA VAL A 71 2.20 -5.94 -4.80
C VAL A 71 2.33 -4.43 -4.71
N TYR A 72 3.55 -3.98 -4.38
CA TYR A 72 3.88 -2.58 -4.16
C TYR A 72 4.99 -2.13 -5.09
N GLY A 73 4.99 -0.85 -5.47
CA GLY A 73 6.12 -0.24 -6.18
C GLY A 73 6.43 -0.90 -7.52
N VAL A 74 5.40 -1.17 -8.36
CA VAL A 74 5.62 -1.76 -9.68
C VAL A 74 6.28 -0.73 -10.59
N ALA A 75 7.60 -0.80 -10.69
CA ALA A 75 8.40 0.21 -11.38
C ALA A 75 9.10 -0.39 -12.62
N THR A 76 9.21 0.42 -13.66
CA THR A 76 10.05 0.16 -14.83
C THR A 76 10.63 1.49 -15.26
N HIS A 77 11.96 1.56 -15.36
CA HIS A 77 12.64 2.76 -15.83
C HIS A 77 12.04 3.22 -17.17
N PRO A 78 11.75 4.52 -17.39
CA PRO A 78 11.10 5.03 -18.60
C PRO A 78 11.68 4.48 -19.91
N ASP A 79 13.01 4.41 -20.03
CA ASP A 79 13.72 3.89 -21.22
C ASP A 79 13.51 2.39 -21.50
N ARG A 80 12.91 1.66 -20.56
CA ARG A 80 12.60 0.23 -20.66
C ARG A 80 11.10 -0.07 -20.62
N GLN A 81 10.25 0.95 -20.50
CA GLN A 81 8.79 0.79 -20.50
C GLN A 81 8.26 0.28 -21.86
N LYS A 82 7.01 -0.20 -21.86
CA LYS A 82 6.31 -0.75 -23.03
C LYS A 82 6.96 -1.99 -23.66
N ARG A 83 7.92 -2.62 -22.98
CA ARG A 83 8.59 -3.88 -23.39
C ARG A 83 8.14 -5.12 -22.62
N GLY A 84 7.18 -4.97 -21.70
CA GLY A 84 6.56 -6.10 -20.99
C GLY A 84 7.26 -6.57 -19.72
N TYR A 85 8.33 -5.91 -19.25
CA TYR A 85 9.08 -6.32 -18.05
C TYR A 85 8.22 -6.38 -16.78
N SER A 86 7.40 -5.36 -16.51
CA SER A 86 6.47 -5.38 -15.37
C SER A 86 5.43 -6.51 -15.50
N SER A 87 4.98 -6.85 -16.70
CA SER A 87 4.11 -8.03 -16.93
C SER A 87 4.81 -9.33 -16.56
N LEU A 88 6.08 -9.48 -16.94
CA LEU A 88 6.89 -10.66 -16.62
C LEU A 88 7.08 -10.81 -15.11
N LEU A 89 7.37 -9.69 -14.41
CA LEU A 89 7.47 -9.68 -12.95
C LEU A 89 6.15 -10.05 -12.28
N LEU A 90 5.03 -9.47 -12.71
CA LEU A 90 3.69 -9.79 -12.17
C LEU A 90 3.30 -11.25 -12.42
N TYR A 91 3.64 -11.78 -13.60
CA TYR A 91 3.44 -13.19 -13.90
C TYR A 91 4.28 -14.08 -12.96
N HIS A 92 5.55 -13.74 -12.74
CA HIS A 92 6.42 -14.47 -11.82
C HIS A 92 5.88 -14.41 -10.39
N ALA A 93 5.53 -13.22 -9.89
CA ALA A 93 4.91 -13.01 -8.58
C ALA A 93 3.66 -13.86 -8.38
N SER A 94 2.82 -14.01 -9.42
CA SER A 94 1.58 -14.79 -9.33
C SER A 94 1.79 -16.29 -9.09
N LYS A 95 3.02 -16.79 -9.25
CA LYS A 95 3.39 -18.17 -8.92
C LYS A 95 3.97 -18.32 -7.51
N LEU A 96 4.31 -17.22 -6.84
CA LEU A 96 4.94 -17.21 -5.52
C LEU A 96 3.93 -17.09 -4.36
N ALA A 97 2.72 -16.63 -4.64
CA ALA A 97 1.70 -16.37 -3.63
C ALA A 97 0.33 -16.94 -4.02
N LYS A 98 -0.48 -17.34 -3.02
CA LYS A 98 -1.84 -17.84 -3.23
C LYS A 98 -2.80 -16.75 -3.73
N PHE A 99 -2.49 -15.50 -3.41
CA PHE A 99 -3.14 -14.34 -3.99
C PHE A 99 -2.17 -13.16 -4.03
N LEU A 100 -2.45 -12.22 -4.91
CA LEU A 100 -1.83 -10.91 -5.00
C LEU A 100 -2.91 -9.83 -4.87
N VAL A 101 -2.64 -8.78 -4.12
CA VAL A 101 -3.48 -7.59 -3.99
C VAL A 101 -2.69 -6.37 -4.46
N LEU A 102 -3.35 -5.43 -5.13
CA LEU A 102 -2.79 -4.11 -5.43
C LEU A 102 -3.88 -3.04 -5.51
N TYR A 103 -3.47 -1.79 -5.41
CA TYR A 103 -4.31 -0.63 -5.63
C TYR A 103 -3.85 0.11 -6.89
N PRO A 104 -4.65 0.16 -7.97
CA PRO A 104 -4.29 0.92 -9.17
C PRO A 104 -4.55 2.41 -8.97
N ALA A 105 -3.50 3.23 -9.04
CA ALA A 105 -3.61 4.69 -8.86
C ALA A 105 -4.43 5.41 -9.96
N THR A 106 -4.50 4.84 -11.17
CA THR A 106 -5.17 5.47 -12.33
C THR A 106 -5.96 4.45 -13.16
N GLU A 107 -6.94 4.91 -13.95
CA GLU A 107 -7.73 4.04 -14.83
C GLU A 107 -6.87 3.30 -15.90
N PRO A 108 -5.85 3.92 -16.53
CA PRO A 108 -4.93 3.20 -17.40
C PRO A 108 -4.18 2.07 -16.67
N LEU A 109 -3.75 2.29 -15.42
CA LEU A 109 -3.14 1.25 -14.60
C LEU A 109 -4.15 0.16 -14.25
N ARG A 110 -5.39 0.52 -13.90
CA ARG A 110 -6.47 -0.44 -13.65
C ARG A 110 -6.68 -1.36 -14.86
N SER A 111 -6.82 -0.79 -16.05
CA SER A 111 -6.92 -1.51 -17.32
C SER A 111 -5.69 -2.40 -17.59
N PHE A 112 -4.49 -1.93 -17.24
CA PHE A 112 -3.26 -2.71 -17.34
C PHE A 112 -3.27 -3.94 -16.42
N TYR A 113 -3.69 -3.81 -15.16
CA TYR A 113 -3.72 -4.92 -14.21
C TYR A 113 -4.84 -5.92 -14.49
N LEU A 114 -6.01 -5.46 -14.96
CA LEU A 114 -7.11 -6.33 -15.38
C LEU A 114 -6.67 -7.32 -16.47
N LYS A 115 -5.94 -6.84 -17.49
CA LYS A 115 -5.36 -7.67 -18.56
C LYS A 115 -4.32 -8.69 -18.05
N ARG A 116 -3.85 -8.55 -16.80
CA ARG A 116 -2.86 -9.42 -16.15
C ARG A 116 -3.48 -10.32 -15.06
N GLY A 117 -4.80 -10.44 -15.06
CA GLY A 117 -5.55 -11.36 -14.20
C GLY A 117 -5.89 -10.82 -12.82
N PHE A 118 -5.70 -9.52 -12.57
CA PHE A 118 -6.20 -8.86 -11.36
C PHE A 118 -7.66 -8.45 -11.57
N ASN A 119 -8.56 -9.42 -11.49
CA ASN A 119 -9.98 -9.29 -11.85
C ASN A 119 -10.95 -9.50 -10.68
N ILE A 120 -10.42 -9.66 -9.46
CA ILE A 120 -11.23 -9.77 -8.25
C ILE A 120 -11.29 -8.40 -7.57
N PRO A 121 -12.45 -7.76 -7.48
CA PRO A 121 -12.57 -6.47 -6.80
C PRO A 121 -12.44 -6.64 -5.30
N LEU A 122 -11.95 -5.61 -4.63
CA LEU A 122 -11.93 -5.48 -3.18
C LEU A 122 -12.34 -4.06 -2.79
N ARG A 123 -12.78 -3.90 -1.55
CA ARG A 123 -13.24 -2.61 -1.02
C ARG A 123 -12.09 -1.92 -0.30
N ILE A 124 -11.71 -0.73 -0.75
CA ILE A 124 -10.80 0.16 -0.03
C ILE A 124 -11.62 1.37 0.40
N PRO A 125 -11.66 1.74 1.68
CA PRO A 125 -12.41 2.93 2.07
C PRO A 125 -11.76 4.17 1.46
N THR A 126 -12.60 5.01 0.82
CA THR A 126 -12.14 6.16 0.05
C THR A 126 -11.38 7.14 0.97
N PRO A 127 -10.18 7.60 0.57
CA PRO A 127 -9.47 8.64 1.30
C PRO A 127 -10.30 9.92 1.41
N ILE A 128 -10.29 10.56 2.58
CA ILE A 128 -10.89 11.88 2.76
C ILE A 128 -9.92 12.92 2.23
N GLN A 129 -10.37 13.77 1.31
CA GLN A 129 -9.58 14.88 0.78
C GLN A 129 -10.06 16.20 1.38
N ARG A 130 -9.12 17.06 1.81
CA ARG A 130 -9.40 18.41 2.31
C ARG A 130 -8.38 19.43 1.78
N PRO A 131 -8.74 20.70 1.60
CA PRO A 131 -7.77 21.77 1.33
C PRO A 131 -6.78 21.93 2.49
N LEU A 132 -5.48 22.10 2.19
CA LEU A 132 -4.43 22.27 3.20
C LEU A 132 -4.61 23.54 4.05
N SER A 133 -5.29 24.56 3.50
CA SER A 133 -5.62 25.83 4.17
C SER A 133 -6.59 25.74 5.35
N THR A 134 -7.06 24.54 5.70
CA THR A 134 -7.93 24.30 6.87
C THR A 134 -7.17 23.81 8.11
N LEU A 135 -5.83 23.73 8.05
CA LEU A 135 -5.01 23.51 9.23
C LEU A 135 -5.05 24.79 10.10
N PRO A 136 -5.39 24.69 11.41
CA PRO A 136 -5.38 25.87 12.28
C PRO A 136 -3.97 26.47 12.31
N ASP A 137 -3.85 27.78 12.04
CA ASP A 137 -2.61 28.54 12.25
C ASP A 137 -2.14 28.35 13.69
N ASN A 138 -1.05 27.61 13.87
CA ASN A 138 -0.47 27.31 15.17
C ASN A 138 0.42 28.48 15.66
N ASN A 139 -0.03 29.72 15.42
CA ASN A 139 0.70 30.95 15.71
C ASN A 139 0.08 31.72 16.89
N ASN A 140 -0.32 31.00 17.94
CA ASN A 140 -0.59 31.62 19.23
C ASN A 140 0.04 30.78 20.35
N ASN A 141 1.06 31.37 20.97
CA ASN A 141 1.59 30.98 22.27
C ASN A 141 0.44 30.77 23.26
N SER A 142 0.07 29.52 23.48
CA SER A 142 -0.62 29.09 24.67
C SER A 142 -0.18 27.68 24.98
N SER A 143 0.04 27.46 26.26
CA SER A 143 0.40 26.21 26.91
C SER A 143 -0.53 25.08 26.45
N LEU A 144 -0.24 24.45 25.31
CA LEU A 144 -0.98 23.29 24.84
C LEU A 144 -0.59 22.13 25.75
N SER A 145 -1.52 21.82 26.65
CA SER A 145 -1.73 20.49 27.21
C SER A 145 -1.02 19.41 26.39
N LYS A 146 -0.20 18.59 27.04
CA LYS A 146 0.23 17.27 26.58
C LYS A 146 -1.02 16.51 26.10
N SER A 147 -1.40 16.72 24.85
CA SER A 147 -2.50 16.02 24.21
C SER A 147 -2.00 14.60 24.04
N ASN A 148 -2.74 13.64 24.57
CA ASN A 148 -2.43 12.21 24.50
C ASN A 148 -2.36 11.75 23.03
N SER A 149 -1.25 11.99 22.34
CA SER A 149 -1.00 11.40 21.02
C SER A 149 -0.90 9.89 21.20
N LEU A 150 -1.77 9.14 20.54
CA LEU A 150 -1.73 7.69 20.57
C LEU A 150 -0.40 7.20 19.97
N SER A 151 0.24 6.25 20.64
CA SER A 151 1.41 5.55 20.10
C SER A 151 1.03 4.68 18.89
N VAL A 152 1.99 4.40 18.01
CA VAL A 152 1.75 3.54 16.84
C VAL A 152 1.21 2.17 17.23
N ASP A 153 1.65 1.60 18.36
CA ASP A 153 1.18 0.32 18.90
C ASP A 153 -0.32 0.37 19.27
N GLN A 154 -0.77 1.49 19.85
CA GLN A 154 -2.19 1.71 20.16
C GLN A 154 -3.03 1.86 18.88
N LEU A 155 -2.49 2.54 17.86
CA LEU A 155 -3.15 2.67 16.56
C LEU A 155 -3.25 1.31 15.85
N PHE A 156 -2.18 0.51 15.89
CA PHE A 156 -2.16 -0.84 15.34
C PHE A 156 -3.15 -1.76 16.06
N SER A 157 -3.23 -1.69 17.40
CA SER A 157 -4.20 -2.46 18.19
C SER A 157 -5.64 -2.13 17.78
N ALA A 158 -5.95 -0.83 17.64
CA ALA A 158 -7.26 -0.38 17.18
C ALA A 158 -7.58 -0.84 15.75
N TYR A 159 -6.60 -0.75 14.84
CA TYR A 159 -6.69 -1.29 13.47
C TYR A 159 -7.02 -2.77 13.48
N GLN A 160 -6.26 -3.56 14.23
CA GLN A 160 -6.38 -5.02 14.24
C GLN A 160 -7.72 -5.46 14.84
N GLU A 161 -8.16 -4.86 15.94
CA GLU A 161 -9.46 -5.12 16.54
C GLU A 161 -10.60 -4.83 15.57
N ASP A 162 -10.56 -3.69 14.87
CA ASP A 162 -11.59 -3.31 13.92
C ASP A 162 -11.61 -4.21 12.68
N ALA A 163 -10.43 -4.50 12.12
CA ALA A 163 -10.30 -5.35 10.96
C ALA A 163 -10.79 -6.78 11.26
N LEU A 164 -10.49 -7.34 12.43
CA LEU A 164 -10.93 -8.69 12.81
C LEU A 164 -12.44 -8.82 13.06
N ARG A 165 -13.17 -7.72 13.25
CA ARG A 165 -14.65 -7.73 13.28
C ARG A 165 -15.26 -7.97 11.90
N GLN A 166 -14.52 -7.70 10.83
CA GLN A 166 -15.00 -7.80 9.47
C GLN A 166 -15.19 -9.26 9.04
N LYS A 167 -16.22 -9.53 8.22
CA LYS A 167 -16.46 -10.88 7.68
C LYS A 167 -15.31 -11.38 6.79
N SER A 168 -14.69 -10.46 6.04
CA SER A 168 -13.57 -10.73 5.12
C SER A 168 -12.71 -9.48 4.98
N VAL A 169 -11.42 -9.58 5.32
CA VAL A 169 -10.49 -8.45 5.35
C VAL A 169 -9.05 -8.88 5.02
N PHE A 170 -8.30 -8.02 4.35
CA PHE A 170 -6.85 -8.15 4.23
C PHE A 170 -6.17 -7.42 5.40
N LEU A 171 -5.25 -8.11 6.06
CA LEU A 171 -4.56 -7.68 7.27
C LEU A 171 -3.08 -7.42 6.99
N TRP A 172 -2.66 -6.23 7.35
CA TRP A 172 -1.26 -5.85 7.50
C TRP A 172 -0.67 -6.50 8.75
N SER A 173 0.63 -6.77 8.68
CA SER A 173 1.43 -7.02 9.87
C SER A 173 1.69 -5.70 10.60
N GLU A 174 2.08 -5.79 11.87
CA GLU A 174 2.52 -4.64 12.66
C GLU A 174 3.64 -3.85 11.96
N GLN A 175 4.62 -4.55 11.39
CA GLN A 175 5.76 -3.94 10.69
C GLN A 175 5.33 -3.14 9.44
N LEU A 176 4.35 -3.63 8.68
CA LEU A 176 3.83 -2.93 7.50
C LEU A 176 2.89 -1.78 7.87
N PHE A 177 2.16 -1.91 8.98
CA PHE A 177 1.38 -0.82 9.54
C PHE A 177 2.29 0.31 10.05
N ASP A 178 3.38 -0.04 10.74
CA ASP A 178 4.42 0.90 11.14
C ASP A 178 5.11 1.55 9.93
N PHE A 179 5.36 0.80 8.85
CA PHE A 179 5.86 1.39 7.60
C PHE A 179 4.91 2.45 7.05
N ALA A 180 3.60 2.17 6.97
CA ALA A 180 2.60 3.16 6.55
C ALA A 180 2.58 4.39 7.45
N TYR A 181 2.73 4.20 8.77
CA TYR A 181 2.82 5.29 9.75
C TYR A 181 4.06 6.16 9.51
N ARG A 182 5.24 5.53 9.35
CA ARG A 182 6.50 6.23 9.08
C ARG A 182 6.47 6.96 7.74
N GLU A 183 5.93 6.36 6.69
CA GLU A 183 5.76 7.00 5.38
C GLU A 183 4.85 8.24 5.50
N CYS A 184 3.72 8.12 6.21
CA CYS A 184 2.85 9.26 6.51
C CYS A 184 3.63 10.40 7.19
N THR A 185 4.42 10.12 8.22
CA THR A 185 5.22 11.14 8.90
C THR A 185 6.35 11.70 8.05
N PHE A 186 6.99 10.87 7.21
CA PHE A 186 8.06 11.28 6.31
C PHE A 186 7.58 12.34 5.32
N ARG A 187 6.33 12.21 4.85
CA ARG A 187 5.66 13.15 3.95
C ARG A 187 5.14 14.42 4.65
N GLY A 188 5.51 14.65 5.91
CA GLY A 188 5.00 15.78 6.71
C GLY A 188 3.56 15.58 7.19
N GLY A 189 3.05 14.35 7.18
CA GLY A 189 1.72 14.00 7.65
C GLY A 189 1.64 13.74 9.15
N HIS A 190 0.45 13.35 9.59
CA HIS A 190 0.14 12.99 10.97
C HIS A 190 -0.86 11.82 11.04
N ALA A 191 -0.82 11.09 12.15
CA ALA A 191 -1.81 10.07 12.46
C ALA A 191 -2.85 10.59 13.47
N SER A 192 -4.10 10.27 13.21
CA SER A 192 -5.21 10.41 14.16
C SER A 192 -5.65 9.02 14.65
N LYS A 193 -6.69 8.97 15.48
CA LYS A 193 -7.25 7.70 15.97
C LYS A 193 -7.78 6.78 14.86
N GLU A 194 -8.12 7.33 13.70
CA GLU A 194 -8.78 6.59 12.62
C GLU A 194 -8.13 6.73 11.24
N HIS A 195 -7.28 7.74 11.05
CA HIS A 195 -6.73 8.09 9.74
C HIS A 195 -5.24 8.41 9.82
N PHE A 196 -4.51 8.06 8.75
CA PHE A 196 -3.21 8.64 8.41
C PHE A 196 -3.42 9.74 7.37
N CYS A 197 -2.95 10.95 7.67
CA CYS A 197 -3.20 12.14 6.87
C CYS A 197 -1.88 12.76 6.42
N TYR A 198 -1.69 12.99 5.13
CA TYR A 198 -0.47 13.61 4.58
C TYR A 198 -0.81 14.46 3.34
N PRO A 199 0.03 15.46 3.00
CA PRO A 199 -0.13 16.24 1.79
C PRO A 199 0.10 15.36 0.54
N ASP A 200 -0.74 15.55 -0.47
CA ASP A 200 -0.50 15.06 -1.83
C ASP A 200 0.25 16.09 -2.68
N GLU A 201 0.52 15.73 -3.94
CA GLU A 201 1.24 16.58 -4.90
C GLU A 201 0.46 17.85 -5.31
N GLU A 202 -0.86 17.89 -5.07
CA GLU A 202 -1.73 19.03 -5.39
C GLU A 202 -2.01 19.93 -4.17
N GLU A 203 -1.18 19.83 -3.13
CA GLU A 203 -1.35 20.54 -1.85
C GLU A 203 -2.72 20.29 -1.20
N LYS A 204 -3.28 19.08 -1.37
CA LYS A 204 -4.46 18.63 -0.63
C LYS A 204 -4.04 17.69 0.48
N LEU A 205 -4.71 17.78 1.62
CA LEU A 205 -4.55 16.82 2.69
C LEU A 205 -5.37 15.57 2.35
N VAL A 206 -4.69 14.43 2.20
CA VAL A 206 -5.29 13.13 1.96
C VAL A 206 -5.24 12.31 3.25
N CYS A 207 -6.40 11.95 3.76
CA CYS A 207 -6.56 11.16 4.98
C CYS A 207 -7.08 9.76 4.66
N LYS A 208 -6.22 8.75 4.79
CA LYS A 208 -6.55 7.35 4.58
C LYS A 208 -7.05 6.70 5.87
N PRO A 209 -8.29 6.18 5.88
CA PRO A 209 -8.81 5.49 7.05
C PRO A 209 -8.16 4.12 7.23
N PHE A 210 -7.91 3.77 8.49
CA PHE A 210 -7.42 2.45 8.89
C PHE A 210 -8.37 1.69 9.79
N VAL A 211 -9.53 2.27 10.12
CA VAL A 211 -10.64 1.60 10.79
C VAL A 211 -11.95 1.97 10.10
N SER A 212 -13.02 1.24 10.41
CA SER A 212 -14.37 1.47 9.89
C SER A 212 -14.94 2.86 10.20
N GLY A 213 -14.44 3.52 11.26
CA GLY A 213 -14.98 4.77 11.80
C GLY A 213 -16.44 4.66 12.26
N GLU A 214 -17.02 5.77 12.73
CA GLU A 214 -18.46 5.87 13.04
C GLU A 214 -19.32 6.12 11.78
N LYS A 215 -18.71 6.58 10.68
CA LYS A 215 -19.38 6.94 9.43
C LYS A 215 -19.15 5.88 8.35
N ILE A 216 -20.18 5.61 7.55
CA ILE A 216 -20.04 4.74 6.38
C ILE A 216 -19.17 5.46 5.35
N HIS A 217 -17.95 4.98 5.13
CA HIS A 217 -17.09 5.47 4.06
C HIS A 217 -17.56 4.91 2.72
N PRO A 218 -17.57 5.73 1.63
CA PRO A 218 -17.62 5.17 0.29
C PRO A 218 -16.37 4.29 0.07
N PHE A 219 -16.44 3.38 -0.90
CA PHE A 219 -15.32 2.51 -1.24
C PHE A 219 -14.84 2.80 -2.65
N VAL A 220 -13.52 2.80 -2.83
CA VAL A 220 -12.86 2.64 -4.12
C VAL A 220 -12.50 1.17 -4.34
N GLU A 221 -12.36 0.78 -5.60
CA GLU A 221 -12.06 -0.60 -5.98
C GLU A 221 -10.55 -0.81 -6.06
N GLY A 222 -10.04 -1.70 -5.20
CA GLY A 222 -8.73 -2.32 -5.42
C GLY A 222 -8.88 -3.59 -6.26
N LEU A 223 -7.75 -4.17 -6.67
CA LEU A 223 -7.76 -5.39 -7.47
C LEU A 223 -6.94 -6.50 -6.81
N ALA A 224 -7.48 -7.71 -6.89
CA ALA A 224 -6.79 -8.92 -6.48
C ALA A 224 -6.74 -9.95 -7.61
N ARG A 225 -5.71 -10.80 -7.54
CA ARG A 225 -5.54 -11.99 -8.36
C ARG A 225 -5.36 -13.18 -7.44
N PHE A 226 -6.17 -14.20 -7.58
CA PHE A 226 -6.05 -15.44 -6.81
C PHE A 226 -5.48 -16.57 -7.66
N HIS A 227 -4.64 -17.42 -7.06
CA HIS A 227 -4.12 -18.62 -7.68
C HIS A 227 -5.02 -19.83 -7.37
N GLY A 228 -5.92 -20.17 -8.29
CA GLY A 228 -6.93 -21.22 -8.10
C GLY A 228 -8.29 -20.67 -7.68
N TRP A 229 -9.24 -21.57 -7.43
CA TRP A 229 -10.61 -21.21 -7.07
C TRP A 229 -10.76 -20.91 -5.58
N PHE A 230 -11.31 -19.74 -5.26
CA PHE A 230 -11.59 -19.31 -3.88
C PHE A 230 -13.05 -18.92 -3.72
N PRO A 231 -13.91 -19.83 -3.24
CA PRO A 231 -15.33 -19.56 -3.12
C PRO A 231 -15.64 -18.36 -2.21
N GLY A 232 -16.62 -17.56 -2.63
CA GLY A 232 -17.21 -16.47 -1.85
C GLY A 232 -16.48 -15.12 -1.92
N VAL A 233 -15.25 -15.05 -2.44
CA VAL A 233 -14.48 -13.79 -2.48
C VAL A 233 -15.12 -12.75 -3.42
N GLN A 234 -15.71 -13.21 -4.53
CA GLN A 234 -16.38 -12.33 -5.50
C GLN A 234 -17.74 -11.78 -5.00
N HIS A 235 -18.46 -12.54 -4.16
CA HIS A 235 -19.78 -12.13 -3.66
C HIS A 235 -19.70 -11.23 -2.43
N THR A 236 -18.61 -11.31 -1.68
CA THR A 236 -18.35 -10.43 -0.54
C THR A 236 -16.92 -9.92 -0.63
N PRO A 237 -16.68 -8.89 -1.46
CA PRO A 237 -15.36 -8.33 -1.67
C PRO A 237 -14.68 -8.01 -0.34
N PRO A 238 -13.46 -8.54 -0.09
CA PRO A 238 -12.74 -8.28 1.14
C PRO A 238 -12.49 -6.79 1.32
N LEU A 239 -12.50 -6.34 2.56
CA LEU A 239 -12.07 -5.00 2.93
C LEU A 239 -10.54 -4.92 2.95
N PHE A 240 -9.97 -3.80 2.54
CA PHE A 240 -8.54 -3.53 2.64
C PHE A 240 -8.33 -2.08 3.10
N TYR A 241 -7.87 -1.93 4.33
CA TYR A 241 -7.52 -0.65 4.90
C TYR A 241 -6.10 -0.25 4.51
N LEU A 242 -5.84 1.05 4.43
CA LEU A 242 -4.50 1.62 4.19
C LEU A 242 -3.73 0.89 3.07
N PRO A 243 -4.20 0.88 1.81
CA PRO A 243 -3.28 0.54 0.73
C PRO A 243 -2.10 1.53 0.77
N LEU A 244 -0.89 1.00 0.75
CA LEU A 244 0.33 1.81 0.56
C LEU A 244 0.31 2.38 -0.86
N ASP A 245 0.70 3.66 -1.01
CA ASP A 245 0.65 4.39 -2.29
C ASP A 245 1.63 3.84 -3.34
#